data_AF-A0A0M2R1R2-F1
#
_entry.id   AF-A0A0M2R1R2-F1
#
_cell.length_a   1.000
_cell.length_b   1.000
_cell.length_c   1.000
_cell.angle_alpha   90.00
_cell.angle_beta   90.00
_cell.angle_gamma   90.00
#
_symmetry.space_group_name_H-M   'P 1'
#
loop_
_entity.id
_entity.type
_entity.pdbx_description
1 polymer ?
#
loop_
_entity_poly.entity_id
_entity_poly.type
_entity_poly.pdbx_seq_one_letter_code
_entity_poly.pdbx_strand_id
1 'polypeptide(L)'
;MPTNNLKPKVPSEGGPELEDIVEKAENALSEMEGDYEVLVADEIANINEFLLQAKSNHDECADRIIEIHRISHNIKGQAATFSYPLLSLAAKSLCHFIQENAERAGERLDLIEAHVNTMRIILTQKLKGDGGQEGQGLITALEQAVGKILAKD
;
A
#
# COMPACT_ATOMS: atom_id res chain seq x y z
N MET A 1 69.40 -24.95 14.66
CA MET A 1 68.25 -24.02 14.57
C MET A 1 67.10 -24.78 13.93
N PRO A 2 65.92 -24.89 14.56
CA PRO A 2 64.79 -25.64 14.00
C PRO A 2 64.10 -24.81 12.90
N THR A 3 63.77 -25.45 11.79
CA THR A 3 62.93 -24.88 10.73
C THR A 3 61.48 -24.92 11.18
N ASN A 4 60.84 -23.75 11.15
CA ASN A 4 59.45 -23.55 11.50
C ASN A 4 58.52 -24.14 10.43
N ASN A 5 57.73 -25.15 10.79
CA ASN A 5 56.74 -25.80 9.94
C ASN A 5 55.36 -25.14 10.14
N LEU A 6 55.09 -24.04 9.43
CA LEU A 6 53.74 -23.47 9.37
C LEU A 6 53.05 -23.90 8.08
N LYS A 7 52.01 -24.73 8.25
CA LYS A 7 51.15 -25.34 7.23
C LYS A 7 50.56 -24.30 6.27
N PRO A 8 50.55 -24.51 4.94
CA PRO A 8 49.68 -23.77 4.05
C PRO A 8 48.45 -24.61 3.72
N LYS A 9 47.27 -24.14 4.13
CA LYS A 9 46.03 -24.11 3.36
C LYS A 9 44.85 -24.05 4.32
N VAL A 10 44.34 -22.84 4.50
CA VAL A 10 42.89 -22.66 4.55
C VAL A 10 42.33 -23.24 3.24
N PRO A 11 41.25 -24.05 3.25
CA PRO A 11 40.54 -24.36 2.02
C PRO A 11 39.96 -23.03 1.52
N SER A 12 40.44 -22.59 0.36
CA SER A 12 39.83 -21.51 -0.41
C SER A 12 38.70 -22.13 -1.23
N GLU A 13 37.67 -22.66 -0.58
CA GLU A 13 36.44 -23.06 -1.26
C GLU A 13 35.34 -22.06 -0.92
N GLY A 14 34.70 -21.59 -1.99
CA GLY A 14 33.91 -20.38 -2.08
C GLY A 14 32.81 -20.28 -1.06
N GLY A 15 32.73 -19.09 -0.44
CA GLY A 15 31.42 -18.57 -0.05
C GLY A 15 30.53 -18.46 -1.30
N PRO A 16 29.19 -18.38 -1.12
CA PRO A 16 28.27 -18.24 -2.24
C PRO A 16 28.73 -17.10 -3.16
N GLU A 17 28.68 -17.32 -4.48
CA GLU A 17 29.08 -16.27 -5.41
C GLU A 17 28.18 -15.06 -5.21
N LEU A 18 28.70 -13.87 -5.53
CA LEU A 18 27.94 -12.62 -5.37
C LEU A 18 26.61 -12.70 -6.14
N GLU A 19 26.61 -13.36 -7.30
CA GLU A 19 25.42 -13.71 -8.08
C GLU A 19 24.39 -14.53 -7.29
N ASP A 20 24.81 -15.60 -6.59
CA ASP A 20 23.91 -16.46 -5.79
C ASP A 20 23.26 -15.69 -4.62
N ILE A 21 23.99 -14.73 -4.04
CA ILE A 21 23.50 -13.89 -2.94
C ILE A 21 22.46 -12.90 -3.48
N VAL A 22 22.74 -12.27 -4.61
CA VAL A 22 21.82 -11.32 -5.26
C VAL A 22 20.55 -12.04 -5.72
N GLU A 23 20.67 -13.19 -6.39
CA GLU A 23 19.51 -13.97 -6.86
C GLU A 23 18.61 -14.40 -5.69
N LYS A 24 19.19 -14.88 -4.59
CA LYS A 24 18.42 -15.22 -3.38
C LYS A 24 17.71 -14.02 -2.77
N ALA A 25 18.36 -12.85 -2.77
CA ALA A 25 17.76 -11.62 -2.25
C ALA A 25 16.59 -11.16 -3.13
N GLU A 26 16.74 -11.18 -4.46
CA GLU A 26 15.68 -10.82 -5.42
C GLU A 26 14.48 -11.76 -5.36
N ASN A 27 14.72 -13.07 -5.20
CA ASN A 27 13.66 -14.06 -5.01
C ASN A 27 12.89 -13.84 -3.71
N ALA A 28 13.60 -13.63 -2.59
CA ALA A 28 12.96 -13.36 -1.31
C ALA A 28 12.12 -12.07 -1.36
N LEU A 29 12.61 -11.02 -2.03
CA LEU A 29 11.84 -9.78 -2.24
C LEU A 29 10.58 -10.04 -3.07
N SER A 30 10.70 -10.80 -4.16
CA SER A 30 9.56 -11.12 -5.03
C SER A 30 8.48 -11.94 -4.31
N GLU A 31 8.88 -12.89 -3.46
CA GLU A 31 7.94 -13.64 -2.62
C GLU A 31 7.21 -12.71 -1.64
N MET A 32 7.96 -11.85 -0.94
CA MET A 32 7.38 -10.87 -0.01
C MET A 32 6.44 -9.87 -0.70
N GLU A 33 6.75 -9.46 -1.93
CA GLU A 33 5.85 -8.63 -2.75
C GLU A 33 4.55 -9.37 -3.08
N GLY A 34 4.62 -10.66 -3.42
CA GLY A 34 3.44 -11.50 -3.68
C GLY A 34 2.55 -11.63 -2.45
N ASP A 35 3.14 -11.88 -1.28
CA ASP A 35 2.41 -11.94 0.00
C ASP A 35 1.76 -10.60 0.33
N TYR A 36 2.45 -9.48 0.07
CA TYR A 36 1.90 -8.15 0.25
C TYR A 36 0.70 -7.88 -0.67
N GLU A 37 0.77 -8.27 -1.94
CA GLU A 37 -0.34 -8.10 -2.90
C GLU A 37 -1.61 -8.83 -2.43
N VAL A 38 -1.46 -10.04 -1.87
CA VAL A 38 -2.59 -10.80 -1.31
C VAL A 38 -3.15 -10.12 -0.06
N LEU A 39 -2.27 -9.71 0.86
CA LEU A 39 -2.68 -9.04 2.09
C LEU A 39 -3.42 -7.73 1.80
N VAL A 40 -2.89 -6.90 0.92
CA VAL A 40 -3.49 -5.59 0.62
C VAL A 40 -4.79 -5.72 -0.18
N ALA A 41 -4.94 -6.78 -0.98
CA ALA A 41 -6.21 -7.12 -1.63
C ALA A 41 -7.30 -7.44 -0.59
N ASP A 42 -6.97 -8.21 0.45
CA ASP A 42 -7.87 -8.51 1.55
C ASP A 42 -8.24 -7.24 2.34
N GLU A 43 -7.25 -6.39 2.63
CA GLU A 43 -7.49 -5.10 3.29
C GLU A 43 -8.45 -4.19 2.48
N ILE A 44 -8.28 -4.10 1.16
CA ILE A 44 -9.18 -3.34 0.29
C ILE A 44 -10.58 -3.96 0.28
N ALA A 45 -10.70 -5.29 0.29
CA ALA A 45 -11.98 -5.98 0.39
C ALA A 45 -12.68 -5.67 1.72
N ASN A 46 -11.95 -5.71 2.85
CA ASN A 46 -12.46 -5.36 4.17
C ASN A 46 -12.96 -3.91 4.22
N ILE A 47 -12.22 -2.95 3.64
CA ILE A 47 -12.68 -1.56 3.51
C ILE A 47 -14.02 -1.51 2.76
N ASN A 48 -14.15 -2.27 1.67
CA ASN A 48 -15.38 -2.29 0.88
C ASN A 48 -16.56 -2.88 1.67
N GLU A 49 -16.33 -3.90 2.50
CA GLU A 49 -17.38 -4.43 3.39
C GLU A 49 -17.83 -3.40 4.43
N PHE A 50 -16.91 -2.69 5.07
CA PHE A 50 -17.26 -1.61 5.99
C PHE A 50 -18.00 -0.46 5.30
N LEU A 51 -17.63 -0.15 4.06
CA LEU A 51 -18.32 0.84 3.25
C LEU A 51 -19.77 0.40 2.95
N LEU A 52 -20.00 -0.87 2.63
CA LEU A 52 -21.36 -1.40 2.43
C LEU A 52 -22.19 -1.36 3.72
N GLN A 53 -21.58 -1.66 4.86
CA GLN A 53 -22.21 -1.55 6.17
C GLN A 53 -22.58 -0.09 6.48
N ALA A 54 -21.67 0.87 6.25
CA ALA A 54 -21.91 2.30 6.43
C ALA A 54 -23.08 2.81 5.56
N LYS A 55 -23.18 2.31 4.32
CA LYS A 55 -24.30 2.64 3.41
C LYS A 55 -25.64 2.05 3.86
N SER A 56 -25.60 0.89 4.54
CA SER A 56 -26.81 0.14 4.90
C SER A 56 -27.37 0.52 6.27
N ASN A 57 -26.51 0.98 7.19
CA ASN A 57 -26.90 1.37 8.55
C ASN A 57 -26.25 2.71 8.94
N HIS A 58 -27.07 3.76 9.04
CA HIS A 58 -26.58 5.10 9.37
C HIS A 58 -26.03 5.20 10.80
N ASP A 59 -26.61 4.46 11.76
CA ASP A 59 -26.18 4.49 13.16
C ASP A 59 -24.76 3.94 13.35
N GLU A 60 -24.34 3.02 12.48
CA GLU A 60 -22.99 2.44 12.49
C GLU A 60 -22.01 3.21 11.60
N CYS A 61 -22.47 4.19 10.80
CA CYS A 61 -21.64 4.84 9.79
C CYS A 61 -20.35 5.42 10.39
N ALA A 62 -20.44 6.10 11.54
CA ALA A 62 -19.28 6.70 12.19
C ALA A 62 -18.23 5.64 12.59
N ASP A 63 -18.65 4.51 13.16
CA ASP A 63 -17.76 3.41 13.54
C ASP A 63 -17.11 2.77 12.31
N ARG A 64 -17.87 2.62 11.22
CA ARG A 64 -17.33 2.10 9.96
C ARG A 64 -16.31 3.03 9.32
N ILE A 65 -16.53 4.34 9.38
CA ILE A 65 -15.55 5.34 8.90
C ILE A 65 -14.23 5.24 9.68
N ILE A 66 -14.28 4.97 10.98
CA ILE A 66 -13.07 4.76 11.81
C ILE A 66 -12.30 3.52 11.35
N GLU A 67 -12.98 2.40 11.10
CA GLU A 67 -12.34 1.17 10.60
C GLU A 67 -11.74 1.35 9.20
N ILE A 68 -12.46 2.01 8.30
CA ILE A 68 -11.97 2.37 6.96
C ILE A 68 -10.70 3.21 7.05
N HIS A 69 -10.69 4.22 7.93
CA HIS A 69 -9.53 5.07 8.16
C HIS A 69 -8.34 4.27 8.69
N ARG A 70 -8.57 3.35 9.64
CA ARG A 70 -7.52 2.51 10.23
C ARG A 70 -6.83 1.65 9.17
N ILE A 71 -7.60 0.94 8.34
CA ILE A 71 -7.05 0.07 7.30
C ILE A 71 -6.34 0.92 6.23
N SER A 72 -6.96 2.02 5.80
CA SER A 72 -6.33 2.94 4.83
C SER A 72 -4.98 3.47 5.33
N HIS A 73 -4.87 3.76 6.63
CA HIS A 73 -3.61 4.21 7.23
C HIS A 73 -2.53 3.12 7.18
N ASN A 74 -2.92 1.85 7.37
CA ASN A 74 -2.01 0.72 7.29
C ASN A 74 -1.48 0.51 5.86
N ILE A 75 -2.40 0.48 4.88
CA ILE A 75 -2.07 0.39 3.45
C ILE A 75 -1.10 1.51 3.06
N LYS A 76 -1.40 2.76 3.46
CA LYS A 76 -0.55 3.92 3.19
C LYS A 76 0.89 3.70 3.66
N GLY A 77 1.07 3.16 4.87
CA GLY A 77 2.38 2.94 5.49
C GLY A 77 3.19 1.83 4.84
N GLN A 78 2.54 0.81 4.30
CA GLN A 78 3.19 -0.37 3.73
C GLN A 78 3.43 -0.26 2.21
N ALA A 79 2.49 0.36 1.47
CA ALA A 79 2.48 0.32 0.00
C ALA A 79 3.74 0.89 -0.67
N ALA A 80 4.34 1.94 -0.09
CA ALA A 80 5.56 2.54 -0.63
C ALA A 80 6.76 1.57 -0.55
N THR A 81 6.82 0.73 0.48
CA THR A 81 7.89 -0.26 0.70
C THR A 81 7.85 -1.37 -0.36
N PHE A 82 6.66 -1.71 -0.86
CA PHE A 82 6.44 -2.78 -1.84
C PHE A 82 6.23 -2.25 -3.27
N SER A 83 6.85 -1.12 -3.62
CA SER A 83 6.83 -0.55 -4.98
C SER A 83 5.48 -0.06 -5.51
N TYR A 84 4.51 0.24 -4.62
CA TYR A 84 3.18 0.76 -4.95
C TYR A 84 2.95 2.21 -4.45
N PRO A 85 3.70 3.22 -4.94
CA PRO A 85 3.57 4.58 -4.44
C PRO A 85 2.21 5.21 -4.78
N LEU A 86 1.58 4.87 -5.91
CA LEU A 86 0.22 5.34 -6.22
C LEU A 86 -0.82 4.81 -5.24
N LEU A 87 -0.69 3.56 -4.79
CA LEU A 87 -1.57 2.98 -3.77
C LEU A 87 -1.41 3.73 -2.44
N SER A 88 -0.16 4.05 -2.08
CA SER A 88 0.14 4.86 -0.89
C SER A 88 -0.49 6.26 -0.98
N LEU A 89 -0.43 6.91 -2.16
CA LEU A 89 -1.03 8.22 -2.38
C LEU A 89 -2.56 8.19 -2.32
N ALA A 90 -3.20 7.18 -2.94
CA ALA A 90 -4.64 7.01 -2.86
C ALA A 90 -5.12 6.80 -1.41
N ALA A 91 -4.44 5.92 -0.67
CA ALA A 91 -4.72 5.67 0.73
C ALA A 91 -4.47 6.92 1.61
N LYS A 92 -3.42 7.70 1.30
CA LYS A 92 -3.13 8.99 1.96
C LYS A 92 -4.26 10.01 1.73
N SER A 93 -4.72 10.16 0.50
CA SER A 93 -5.83 11.06 0.15
C SER A 93 -7.11 10.68 0.90
N LEU A 94 -7.43 9.38 0.96
CA LEU A 94 -8.56 8.88 1.73
C LEU A 94 -8.41 9.17 3.24
N CYS A 95 -7.23 8.92 3.81
CA CYS A 95 -6.96 9.26 5.21
C CYS A 95 -7.17 10.75 5.47
N HIS A 96 -6.63 11.61 4.61
CA HIS A 96 -6.77 13.06 4.74
C HIS A 96 -8.24 13.48 4.72
N PHE A 97 -9.03 12.95 3.78
CA PHE A 97 -10.46 13.25 3.71
C PHE A 97 -11.20 12.93 5.01
N ILE A 98 -10.97 11.74 5.57
CA ILE A 98 -11.61 11.31 6.82
C ILE A 98 -11.10 12.11 8.02
N GLN A 99 -9.80 12.42 8.07
CA GLN A 99 -9.19 13.16 9.18
C GLN A 99 -9.63 14.62 9.25
N GLU A 100 -9.74 15.30 8.11
CA GLU A 100 -10.15 16.70 8.07
C GLU A 100 -11.62 16.87 8.42
N ASN A 101 -12.49 15.99 7.93
CA ASN A 101 -13.91 16.08 8.20
C ASN A 101 -14.62 14.71 8.14
N ALA A 102 -14.60 14.00 9.27
CA ALA A 102 -15.20 12.68 9.41
C ALA A 102 -16.73 12.67 9.17
N GLU A 103 -17.42 13.75 9.54
CA GLU A 103 -18.85 13.91 9.28
C GLU A 103 -19.12 13.96 7.78
N ARG A 104 -18.42 14.84 7.05
CA ARG A 104 -18.50 14.92 5.58
C ARG A 104 -18.09 13.61 4.91
N ALA A 105 -17.12 12.89 5.46
CA ALA A 105 -16.73 11.58 4.96
C ALA A 105 -17.88 10.56 5.10
N GLY A 106 -18.62 10.59 6.20
CA GLY A 106 -19.85 9.82 6.38
C GLY A 106 -21.00 10.25 5.45
N GLU A 107 -21.10 11.53 5.10
CA GLU A 107 -22.08 12.02 4.12
C GLU A 107 -21.70 11.66 2.68
N ARG A 108 -20.40 11.53 2.39
CA ARG A 108 -19.83 11.35 1.05
C ARG A 108 -19.14 9.99 0.90
N LEU A 109 -19.88 8.94 1.25
CA LEU A 109 -19.47 7.55 1.04
C LEU A 109 -19.15 7.24 -0.43
N ASP A 110 -19.73 7.98 -1.38
CA ASP A 110 -19.40 7.90 -2.80
C ASP A 110 -17.94 8.28 -3.10
N LEU A 111 -17.39 9.26 -2.37
CA LEU A 111 -16.00 9.67 -2.53
C LEU A 111 -15.06 8.63 -1.91
N ILE A 112 -15.45 8.02 -0.79
CA ILE A 112 -14.70 6.88 -0.21
C ILE A 112 -14.70 5.71 -1.19
N GLU A 113 -15.84 5.37 -1.77
CA GLU A 113 -15.97 4.32 -2.79
C GLU A 113 -15.06 4.58 -4.00
N ALA A 114 -14.95 5.82 -4.46
CA ALA A 114 -14.04 6.19 -5.55
C ALA A 114 -12.57 5.92 -5.20
N HIS A 115 -12.15 6.21 -3.95
CA HIS A 115 -10.80 5.88 -3.49
C HIS A 115 -10.58 4.37 -3.44
N VAL A 116 -11.52 3.60 -2.87
CA VAL A 116 -11.44 2.13 -2.77
C VAL A 116 -11.35 1.48 -4.14
N ASN A 117 -12.18 1.92 -5.09
CA ASN A 117 -12.12 1.43 -6.47
C ASN A 117 -10.79 1.77 -7.14
N THR A 118 -10.25 2.97 -6.91
CA THR A 118 -8.95 3.37 -7.45
C THR A 118 -7.83 2.51 -6.87
N MET A 119 -7.82 2.27 -5.55
CA MET A 119 -6.86 1.38 -4.89
C MET A 119 -6.92 -0.04 -5.46
N ARG A 120 -8.13 -0.58 -5.65
CA ARG A 120 -8.34 -1.89 -6.28
C ARG A 120 -7.81 -1.95 -7.71
N ILE A 121 -8.04 -0.90 -8.51
CA ILE A 121 -7.56 -0.80 -9.89
C ILE A 121 -6.02 -0.78 -9.93
N ILE A 122 -5.39 0.05 -9.09
CA ILE A 122 -3.92 0.15 -8.98
C ILE A 122 -3.31 -1.22 -8.69
N LEU A 123 -3.89 -1.94 -7.72
CA LEU A 123 -3.42 -3.28 -7.36
C LEU A 123 -3.65 -4.31 -8.47
N THR A 124 -4.86 -4.36 -9.02
CA THR A 124 -5.24 -5.35 -10.05
C THR A 124 -4.44 -5.18 -11.34
N GLN A 125 -4.20 -3.93 -11.75
CA GLN A 125 -3.40 -3.61 -12.93
C GLN A 125 -1.89 -3.61 -12.63
N LYS A 126 -1.49 -3.89 -11.38
CA LYS A 126 -0.10 -3.84 -10.90
C LYS A 126 0.62 -2.57 -11.34
N LEU A 127 -0.02 -1.41 -11.12
CA LEU A 127 0.56 -0.10 -11.44
C LEU A 127 1.70 0.23 -10.46
N LYS A 128 2.84 -0.44 -10.68
CA LYS A 128 4.07 -0.25 -9.92
C LYS A 128 4.77 1.04 -10.35
N GLY A 129 5.58 1.60 -9.45
CA GLY A 129 6.23 2.88 -9.68
C GLY A 129 5.22 4.02 -9.79
N ASP A 130 5.52 5.05 -10.59
CA ASP A 130 4.68 6.25 -10.70
C ASP A 130 3.36 6.04 -11.46
N GLY A 131 3.15 4.84 -12.05
CA GLY A 131 2.01 4.47 -12.90
C GLY A 131 1.74 5.41 -14.07
N GLY A 132 2.76 6.14 -14.52
CA GLY A 132 2.71 7.06 -15.65
C GLY A 132 1.69 8.19 -15.52
N GLN A 133 1.39 8.83 -16.64
CA GLN A 133 0.49 9.98 -16.69
C GLN A 133 -0.96 9.60 -16.27
N GLU A 134 -1.38 8.38 -16.58
CA GLU A 134 -2.73 7.90 -16.27
C GLU A 134 -2.91 7.68 -14.76
N GLY A 135 -1.97 7.00 -14.11
CA GLY A 135 -1.99 6.77 -12.66
C GLY A 135 -1.90 8.08 -11.87
N GLN A 136 -1.02 9.00 -12.28
CA GLN A 136 -0.93 10.33 -11.67
C GLN A 136 -2.21 11.15 -11.87
N GLY A 137 -2.85 11.05 -13.04
CA GLY A 137 -4.13 11.69 -13.32
C GLY A 137 -5.25 11.19 -12.41
N LEU A 138 -5.31 9.88 -12.14
CA LEU A 138 -6.24 9.26 -11.20
C LEU A 138 -6.07 9.81 -9.78
N ILE A 139 -4.84 9.86 -9.26
CA ILE A 139 -4.57 10.41 -7.92
C ILE A 139 -4.94 11.89 -7.85
N THR A 140 -4.52 12.68 -8.85
CA THR A 140 -4.83 14.11 -8.91
C THR A 140 -6.34 14.36 -8.89
N ALA A 141 -7.12 13.55 -9.62
CA ALA A 141 -8.57 13.68 -9.66
C ALA A 141 -9.22 13.40 -8.28
N LEU A 142 -8.73 12.40 -7.54
CA LEU A 142 -9.18 12.11 -6.18
C LEU A 142 -8.87 13.28 -5.23
N GLU A 143 -7.64 13.78 -5.22
CA GLU A 143 -7.22 14.88 -4.35
C GLU A 143 -8.01 16.16 -4.65
N GLN A 144 -8.25 16.47 -5.94
CA GLN A 144 -9.10 17.59 -6.34
C GLN A 144 -10.55 17.42 -5.89
N ALA A 145 -11.09 16.21 -5.96
CA ALA A 145 -12.44 15.92 -5.47
C ALA A 145 -12.53 16.15 -3.96
N VAL A 146 -11.57 15.61 -3.18
CA VAL A 146 -11.47 15.83 -1.73
C VAL A 146 -11.38 17.32 -1.42
N GLY A 147 -10.46 18.05 -2.06
CA GLY A 147 -10.30 19.49 -1.85
C GLY A 147 -11.57 20.29 -2.15
N LYS A 148 -12.30 19.95 -3.22
CA LYS A 148 -13.59 20.60 -3.53
C LYS A 148 -14.68 20.31 -2.51
N ILE A 149 -14.67 19.13 -1.89
CA ILE A 149 -15.66 18.77 -0.86
C ILE A 149 -15.32 19.46 0.46
N LEU A 150 -14.04 19.50 0.83
CA LEU A 150 -13.59 20.15 2.07
C LEU A 150 -13.63 21.68 2.00
N ALA A 151 -13.45 22.29 0.83
CA ALA A 151 -13.49 23.74 0.66
C ALA A 151 -14.91 24.32 0.54
N LYS A 152 -15.96 23.49 0.59
CA LYS A 152 -17.34 23.91 0.33
C LYS A 152 -18.08 24.42 1.59
N ASP A 153 -17.33 24.86 2.60
CA ASP A 153 -17.82 25.45 3.85
C ASP A 153 -17.48 26.95 3.94
#